data_AF-A0A852JJY2-F1
#
_entry.id   AF-A0A852JJY2-F1
#
_cell.length_a   1.000
_cell.length_b   1.000
_cell.length_c   1.000
_cell.angle_alpha   90.00
_cell.angle_beta   90.00
_cell.angle_gamma   90.00
#
_symmetry.space_group_name_H-M   'P 1'
#
loop_
_entity.id
_entity.type
_entity.pdbx_description
1 polymer ?
#
loop_
_entity_poly.entity_id
_entity_poly.type
_entity_poly.pdbx_seq_one_letter_code
_entity_poly.pdbx_strand_id
1 'polypeptide(L)'
;VQENSPGHRAGLEPFFDFIVSINGSRLNKDNDTLKDLLKANVEKPVKMLVYSSKTLELRETSVTPSNMWGGQGLLGVSIRFCSFDGANENVWHVLEVEPNSPAALAGLRPHSDYIIGADTVMNESEDLFSLIETHEAKPLKLYVYNTDTDNCREVVITPNSAWGGEGSLGCGIGYGYLHRIPTRPFEEGKKISLPGQLPSASLSPLKDGFTEVQLSSVNPSSTLPPGSAGLEQSLSGLSISSPSTTVSNVLSTGVPTVPLLPPQVSQSLTSVPPVNPATTLPG
;
A
#
# COMPACT_ATOMS: atom_id res chain seq x y z
N VAL A 1 12.42 14.23 -7.17
CA VAL A 1 13.64 14.65 -7.90
C VAL A 1 13.33 15.92 -8.69
N GLN A 2 14.14 16.97 -8.60
CA GLN A 2 13.89 18.24 -9.31
C GLN A 2 14.26 18.10 -10.79
N GLU A 3 13.48 18.72 -11.67
CA GLU A 3 13.76 18.76 -13.11
C GLU A 3 15.11 19.41 -13.40
N ASN A 4 15.79 18.93 -14.46
CA ASN A 4 17.11 19.42 -14.88
C ASN A 4 18.22 19.33 -13.82
N SER A 5 17.96 18.71 -12.67
CA SER A 5 18.95 18.53 -11.61
C SER A 5 20.00 17.46 -11.95
N PRO A 6 21.16 17.44 -11.28
CA PRO A 6 22.12 16.35 -11.42
C PRO A 6 21.52 14.96 -11.16
N GLY A 7 20.64 14.84 -10.15
CA GLY A 7 19.95 13.58 -9.85
C GLY A 7 19.01 13.15 -10.96
N HIS A 8 18.28 14.09 -11.58
CA HIS A 8 17.44 13.81 -12.75
C HIS A 8 18.27 13.32 -13.94
N ARG A 9 19.39 13.98 -14.25
CA ARG A 9 20.30 13.57 -15.34
C ARG A 9 20.97 12.22 -15.09
N ALA A 10 21.17 11.85 -13.82
CA ALA A 10 21.68 10.54 -13.42
C ALA A 10 20.63 9.42 -13.47
N GLY A 11 19.37 9.75 -13.82
CA GLY A 11 18.28 8.78 -13.92
C GLY A 11 17.83 8.23 -12.57
N LEU A 12 17.84 9.07 -11.53
CA LEU A 12 17.26 8.71 -10.23
C LEU A 12 15.73 8.82 -10.30
N GLU A 13 15.06 7.70 -10.06
CA GLU A 13 13.60 7.56 -10.02
C GLU A 13 13.09 7.84 -8.59
N PRO A 14 12.20 8.82 -8.39
CA PRO A 14 11.57 9.06 -7.10
C PRO A 14 10.89 7.80 -6.53
N PHE A 15 10.93 7.61 -5.21
CA PHE A 15 10.39 6.46 -4.46
C PHE A 15 11.03 5.09 -4.76
N PHE A 16 11.31 4.77 -6.02
CA PHE A 16 11.78 3.45 -6.42
C PHE A 16 13.28 3.24 -6.24
N ASP A 17 14.07 4.32 -6.24
CA ASP A 17 15.51 4.24 -6.09
C ASP A 17 16.00 4.48 -4.68
N PHE A 18 16.88 3.59 -4.23
CA PHE A 18 17.54 3.65 -2.94
C PHE A 18 19.05 3.74 -3.16
N ILE A 19 19.66 4.84 -2.72
CA ILE A 19 21.11 5.04 -2.80
C ILE A 19 21.77 4.21 -1.69
N VAL A 20 22.43 3.11 -2.07
CA VAL A 20 23.02 2.17 -1.11
C VAL A 20 24.51 2.43 -0.86
N SER A 21 25.22 3.00 -1.83
CA SER A 21 26.63 3.36 -1.69
C SER A 21 27.04 4.52 -2.59
N ILE A 22 28.12 5.18 -2.21
CA ILE A 22 28.72 6.32 -2.91
C ILE A 22 30.25 6.19 -2.87
N ASN A 23 30.89 6.17 -4.06
CA ASN A 23 32.33 5.91 -4.21
C ASN A 23 32.84 4.68 -3.44
N GLY A 24 32.04 3.61 -3.39
CA GLY A 24 32.36 2.38 -2.65
C GLY A 24 32.09 2.45 -1.15
N SER A 25 31.76 3.61 -0.59
CA SER A 25 31.33 3.77 0.81
C SER A 25 29.86 3.40 0.97
N ARG A 26 29.56 2.40 1.80
CA ARG A 26 28.19 1.94 2.05
C ARG A 26 27.44 2.88 2.99
N LEU A 27 26.23 3.26 2.62
CA LEU A 27 25.35 4.15 3.38
C LEU A 27 24.39 3.33 4.25
N ASN A 28 24.88 2.82 5.38
CA ASN A 28 24.11 1.96 6.28
C ASN A 28 23.69 2.63 7.60
N LYS A 29 23.93 3.94 7.73
CA LYS A 29 23.57 4.74 8.90
C LYS A 29 23.00 6.07 8.45
N ASP A 30 22.06 6.59 9.22
CA ASP A 30 21.57 7.96 9.05
C ASP A 30 22.61 8.93 9.62
N ASN A 31 23.51 9.41 8.76
CA ASN A 31 24.59 10.33 9.11
C ASN A 31 24.93 11.25 7.93
N ASP A 32 25.83 12.21 8.17
CA ASP A 32 26.24 13.17 7.14
C ASP A 32 27.20 12.59 6.06
N THR A 33 27.48 11.28 6.03
CA THR A 33 28.49 10.70 5.12
C THR A 33 28.18 10.97 3.65
N LEU A 34 26.91 10.80 3.25
CA LEU A 34 26.48 11.10 1.88
C LEU A 34 26.67 12.59 1.56
N LYS A 35 26.25 13.47 2.47
CA LYS A 35 26.32 14.92 2.30
C LYS A 35 27.77 15.41 2.19
N ASP A 36 28.65 14.87 3.02
CA ASP A 36 30.07 15.25 3.03
C ASP A 36 30.81 14.74 1.80
N LEU A 37 30.52 13.51 1.34
CA LEU A 37 31.09 12.99 0.09
C LEU A 37 30.61 13.77 -1.14
N LEU A 38 29.36 14.23 -1.16
CA LEU A 38 28.87 15.10 -2.22
C LEU A 38 29.57 16.46 -2.22
N LYS A 39 29.73 17.08 -1.05
CA LYS A 39 30.45 18.35 -0.89
C LYS A 39 31.93 18.24 -1.29
N ALA A 40 32.59 17.14 -0.97
CA ALA A 40 33.99 16.90 -1.32
C ALA A 40 34.20 16.70 -2.84
N ASN A 41 33.15 16.31 -3.57
CA ASN A 41 33.19 16.00 -5.00
C ASN A 41 32.31 16.94 -5.83
N VAL A 42 32.13 18.18 -5.40
CA VAL A 42 31.42 19.21 -6.17
C VAL A 42 32.11 19.42 -7.52
N GLU A 43 31.31 19.50 -8.58
CA GLU A 43 31.71 19.55 -10.00
C GLU A 43 32.54 18.34 -10.48
N LYS A 44 32.55 17.22 -9.74
CA LYS A 44 33.25 15.98 -10.13
C LYS A 44 32.27 14.81 -10.24
N PRO A 45 32.40 13.93 -11.25
CA PRO A 45 31.59 12.72 -11.32
C PRO A 45 31.83 11.81 -10.12
N VAL A 46 30.75 11.39 -9.48
CA VAL A 46 30.72 10.47 -8.34
C VAL A 46 29.96 9.23 -8.74
N LYS A 47 30.50 8.05 -8.40
CA LYS A 47 29.81 6.78 -8.62
C LYS A 47 28.86 6.49 -7.47
N MET A 48 27.62 6.16 -7.78
CA MET A 48 26.62 5.71 -6.82
C MET A 48 26.11 4.34 -7.20
N LEU A 49 25.92 3.50 -6.19
CA LEU A 49 25.20 2.25 -6.34
C LEU A 49 23.76 2.47 -5.87
N VAL A 50 22.82 2.17 -6.74
CA VAL A 50 21.39 2.40 -6.54
C VAL A 50 20.66 1.07 -6.66
N TYR A 51 19.84 0.76 -5.65
CA TYR A 51 18.90 -0.35 -5.71
C TYR A 51 17.55 0.16 -6.21
N SER A 52 16.96 -0.51 -7.21
CA SER A 52 15.60 -0.18 -7.69
C SER A 52 14.60 -1.18 -7.13
N SER A 53 13.56 -0.69 -6.45
CA SER A 53 12.45 -1.53 -5.99
C SER A 53 11.51 -1.96 -7.13
N LYS A 54 11.60 -1.38 -8.34
CA LYS A 54 10.87 -1.83 -9.54
C LYS A 54 11.47 -3.09 -10.14
N THR A 55 12.80 -3.11 -10.31
CA THR A 55 13.52 -4.21 -10.98
C THR A 55 14.10 -5.22 -10.00
N LEU A 56 14.21 -4.87 -8.72
CA LEU A 56 14.90 -5.64 -7.69
C LEU A 56 16.39 -5.85 -8.00
N GLU A 57 16.99 -4.90 -8.73
CA GLU A 57 18.39 -4.96 -9.16
C GLU A 57 19.19 -3.76 -8.64
N LEU A 58 20.51 -3.97 -8.53
CA LEU A 58 21.49 -2.94 -8.24
C LEU A 58 22.09 -2.42 -9.55
N ARG A 59 22.14 -1.10 -9.71
CA ARG A 59 22.82 -0.45 -10.83
C ARG A 59 23.80 0.60 -10.35
N GLU A 60 24.92 0.72 -11.07
CA GLU A 60 25.86 1.82 -10.88
C GLU A 60 25.42 3.00 -11.76
N THR A 61 25.30 4.18 -11.17
CA THR A 61 25.07 5.44 -11.87
C THR A 61 26.16 6.44 -11.54
N SER A 62 26.49 7.32 -12.49
CA SER A 62 27.42 8.43 -12.27
C SER A 62 26.65 9.72 -12.17
N VAL A 63 26.86 10.45 -11.08
CA VAL A 63 26.24 11.76 -10.85
C VAL A 63 27.30 12.81 -10.55
N THR A 64 27.14 13.99 -11.11
CA THR A 64 28.04 15.12 -10.87
C THR A 64 27.35 16.14 -9.97
N PRO A 65 27.64 16.18 -8.66
CA PRO A 65 27.07 17.17 -7.76
C PRO A 65 27.48 18.56 -8.22
N SER A 66 26.56 19.52 -8.24
CA SER A 66 26.85 20.85 -8.76
C SER A 66 26.17 21.95 -7.96
N ASN A 67 26.81 23.13 -7.89
CA ASN A 67 26.19 24.35 -7.37
C ASN A 67 25.64 25.26 -8.48
N MET A 68 25.91 24.92 -9.75
CA MET A 68 25.67 25.82 -10.89
C MET A 68 24.39 25.52 -11.66
N TRP A 69 23.63 24.48 -11.27
CA TRP A 69 22.43 24.05 -11.99
C TRP A 69 21.16 24.84 -11.64
N GLY A 70 21.23 25.77 -10.67
CA GLY A 70 20.18 26.77 -10.41
C GLY A 70 19.07 26.35 -9.45
N GLY A 71 19.07 25.12 -8.91
CA GLY A 71 18.08 24.66 -7.94
C GLY A 71 18.63 24.44 -6.52
N GLN A 72 17.84 23.77 -5.68
CA GLN A 72 18.18 23.54 -4.27
C GLN A 72 19.03 22.29 -4.07
N GLY A 73 20.17 22.45 -3.39
CA GLY A 73 21.08 21.36 -3.04
C GLY A 73 22.02 20.95 -4.18
N LEU A 74 22.95 20.05 -3.88
CA LEU A 74 24.00 19.63 -4.83
C LEU A 74 23.51 18.67 -5.92
N LEU A 75 22.43 17.93 -5.64
CA LEU A 75 21.88 16.92 -6.53
C LEU A 75 20.47 17.24 -7.02
N GLY A 76 19.76 18.15 -6.35
CA GLY A 76 18.33 18.39 -6.59
C GLY A 76 17.43 17.20 -6.26
N VAL A 77 17.84 16.38 -5.29
CA VAL A 77 17.04 15.25 -4.79
C VAL A 77 16.71 15.44 -3.31
N SER A 78 15.48 15.11 -2.94
CA SER A 78 15.07 14.93 -1.56
C SER A 78 15.20 13.46 -1.21
N ILE A 79 15.88 13.15 -0.11
CA ILE A 79 16.20 11.79 0.31
C ILE A 79 15.84 11.60 1.77
N ARG A 80 15.52 10.36 2.14
CA ARG A 80 15.27 9.96 3.52
C ARG A 80 15.99 8.65 3.78
N PHE A 81 16.59 8.52 4.96
CA PHE A 81 17.13 7.24 5.39
C PHE A 81 15.97 6.31 5.80
N CYS A 82 15.84 5.17 5.12
CA CYS A 82 14.81 4.18 5.38
C CYS A 82 15.28 2.77 4.96
N SER A 83 14.52 1.75 5.38
CA SER A 83 14.64 0.41 4.81
C SER A 83 13.94 0.37 3.45
N PHE A 84 14.55 -0.30 2.47
CA PHE A 84 13.89 -0.62 1.20
C PHE A 84 13.08 -1.93 1.27
N ASP A 85 13.21 -2.68 2.36
CA ASP A 85 12.40 -3.86 2.61
C ASP A 85 10.94 -3.46 2.85
N GLY A 86 10.00 -4.14 2.18
CA GLY A 86 8.58 -3.79 2.24
C GLY A 86 8.19 -2.41 1.70
N ALA A 87 9.11 -1.62 1.13
CA ALA A 87 8.83 -0.23 0.74
C ALA A 87 7.70 -0.12 -0.31
N ASN A 88 7.60 -1.09 -1.22
CA ASN A 88 6.52 -1.14 -2.22
C ASN A 88 5.16 -1.57 -1.62
N GLU A 89 5.14 -2.06 -0.38
CA GLU A 89 3.95 -2.53 0.31
C GLU A 89 3.39 -1.46 1.24
N ASN A 90 4.27 -0.64 1.81
CA ASN A 90 3.94 0.48 2.69
C ASN A 90 3.50 1.71 1.88
N VAL A 91 2.43 1.51 1.09
CA VAL A 91 1.83 2.51 0.23
C VAL A 91 0.32 2.52 0.43
N TRP A 92 -0.23 3.72 0.60
CA TRP A 92 -1.66 3.95 0.77
C TRP A 92 -2.17 4.80 -0.40
N HIS A 93 -3.06 4.21 -1.19
CA HIS A 93 -3.63 4.84 -2.38
C HIS A 93 -4.78 5.76 -2.00
N VAL A 94 -4.71 7.02 -2.42
CA VAL A 94 -5.81 7.98 -2.26
C VAL A 94 -6.89 7.64 -3.28
N LEU A 95 -8.09 7.33 -2.81
CA LEU A 95 -9.24 7.00 -3.64
C LEU A 95 -10.07 8.27 -3.89
N GLU A 96 -11.34 8.28 -3.54
CA GLU A 96 -12.19 9.46 -3.54
C GLU A 96 -11.71 10.51 -2.52
N VAL A 97 -11.88 11.79 -2.86
CA VAL A 97 -11.58 12.92 -1.98
C VAL A 97 -12.79 13.84 -1.94
N GLU A 98 -13.34 14.04 -0.75
CA GLU A 98 -14.53 14.88 -0.56
C GLU A 98 -14.21 16.37 -0.72
N PRO A 99 -15.09 17.17 -1.36
CA PRO A 99 -14.89 18.60 -1.47
C PRO A 99 -14.82 19.29 -0.11
N ASN A 100 -13.90 20.24 0.04
CA ASN A 100 -13.64 20.99 1.29
C ASN A 100 -13.19 20.12 2.48
N SER A 101 -12.84 18.85 2.25
CA SER A 101 -12.26 18.00 3.27
C SER A 101 -10.82 18.39 3.63
N PRO A 102 -10.30 17.96 4.79
CA PRO A 102 -8.88 18.11 5.10
C PRO A 102 -7.94 17.61 4.00
N ALA A 103 -8.27 16.50 3.33
CA ALA A 103 -7.52 15.96 2.19
C ALA A 103 -7.55 16.89 0.97
N ALA A 104 -8.72 17.44 0.62
CA ALA A 104 -8.85 18.39 -0.47
C ALA A 104 -8.09 19.69 -0.19
N LEU A 105 -8.19 20.21 1.04
CA LEU A 105 -7.49 21.43 1.48
C LEU A 105 -5.97 21.23 1.49
N ALA A 106 -5.49 20.03 1.81
CA ALA A 106 -4.08 19.66 1.73
C ALA A 106 -3.58 19.45 0.29
N GLY A 107 -4.47 19.36 -0.69
CA GLY A 107 -4.13 19.17 -2.10
C GLY A 107 -3.82 17.72 -2.48
N LEU A 108 -4.42 16.75 -1.77
CA LEU A 108 -4.44 15.35 -2.21
C LEU A 108 -5.33 15.21 -3.44
N ARG A 109 -4.84 14.47 -4.44
CA ARG A 109 -5.52 14.21 -5.71
C ARG A 109 -6.09 12.80 -5.69
N PRO A 110 -7.39 12.63 -6.01
CA PRO A 110 -8.00 11.32 -6.04
C PRO A 110 -7.37 10.44 -7.12
N HIS A 111 -7.18 9.15 -6.83
CA HIS A 111 -6.67 8.09 -7.71
C HIS A 111 -5.26 8.24 -8.29
N SER A 112 -4.67 9.44 -8.27
CA SER A 112 -3.30 9.67 -8.75
C SER A 112 -2.27 9.70 -7.62
N ASP A 113 -2.71 9.97 -6.39
CA ASP A 113 -1.82 10.12 -5.24
C ASP A 113 -1.70 8.84 -4.42
N TYR A 114 -0.47 8.57 -4.00
CA TYR A 114 -0.08 7.46 -3.16
C TYR A 114 0.73 8.00 -2.00
N ILE A 115 0.21 7.88 -0.78
CA ILE A 115 0.97 8.20 0.43
C ILE A 115 2.01 7.08 0.60
N ILE A 116 3.27 7.47 0.70
CA ILE A 116 4.44 6.57 0.78
C ILE A 116 5.18 6.71 2.11
N GLY A 117 4.68 7.58 3.00
CA GLY A 117 5.23 7.79 4.32
C GLY A 117 4.75 9.09 4.96
N ALA A 118 5.22 9.35 6.18
CA ALA A 118 4.98 10.56 6.96
C ALA A 118 6.27 11.01 7.64
N ASP A 119 6.30 12.20 8.23
CA ASP A 119 7.50 12.69 8.94
C ASP A 119 7.93 11.78 10.10
N THR A 120 6.96 11.13 10.74
CA THR A 120 7.19 10.06 11.72
C THR A 120 7.59 8.76 11.03
N VAL A 121 8.26 7.87 11.78
CA VAL A 121 8.58 6.52 11.29
C VAL A 121 7.29 5.70 11.32
N MET A 122 6.93 5.11 10.18
CA MET A 122 5.81 4.18 10.03
C MET A 122 6.35 2.90 9.39
N ASN A 123 5.97 1.75 9.93
CA ASN A 123 6.43 0.43 9.48
C ASN A 123 5.28 -0.42 8.92
N GLU A 124 4.02 -0.14 9.30
CA GLU A 124 2.85 -0.98 8.98
C GLU A 124 1.61 -0.18 8.56
N SER A 125 0.62 -0.86 7.95
CA SER A 125 -0.64 -0.23 7.48
C SER A 125 -1.47 0.41 8.59
N GLU A 126 -1.46 -0.20 9.78
CA GLU A 126 -2.18 0.31 10.97
C GLU A 126 -1.53 1.59 11.51
N ASP A 127 -0.25 1.81 11.21
CA ASP A 127 0.47 3.00 11.68
C ASP A 127 -0.08 4.28 11.05
N LEU A 128 -0.50 4.27 9.77
CA LEU A 128 -1.02 5.48 9.14
C LEU A 128 -2.33 5.93 9.80
N PHE A 129 -3.27 5.01 10.01
CA PHE A 129 -4.56 5.32 10.64
C PHE A 129 -4.37 5.79 12.09
N SER A 130 -3.54 5.08 12.85
CA SER A 130 -3.18 5.47 14.22
C SER A 130 -2.49 6.84 14.27
N LEU A 131 -1.64 7.14 13.28
CA LEU A 131 -0.94 8.42 13.18
C LEU A 131 -1.90 9.57 12.89
N ILE A 132 -2.89 9.35 12.03
CA ILE A 132 -3.94 10.34 11.71
C ILE A 132 -4.75 10.65 12.98
N GLU A 133 -5.21 9.62 13.70
CA GLU A 133 -5.99 9.79 14.93
C GLU A 133 -5.21 10.54 16.02
N THR A 134 -3.92 10.23 16.18
CA THR A 134 -3.06 10.91 17.17
C THR A 134 -2.71 12.35 16.79
N HIS A 135 -2.82 12.71 15.51
CA HIS A 135 -2.59 14.05 14.97
C HIS A 135 -3.89 14.82 14.71
N GLU A 136 -4.98 14.45 15.39
CA GLU A 136 -6.22 15.22 15.36
C GLU A 136 -5.99 16.71 15.69
N ALA A 137 -6.50 17.57 14.81
CA ALA A 137 -6.35 19.02 14.82
C ALA A 137 -4.90 19.54 14.77
N LYS A 138 -3.93 18.70 14.36
CA LYS A 138 -2.51 19.07 14.24
C LYS A 138 -2.00 18.87 12.81
N PRO A 139 -1.15 19.78 12.30
CA PRO A 139 -0.50 19.56 11.01
C PRO A 139 0.37 18.30 11.03
N LEU A 140 0.13 17.40 10.09
CA LEU A 140 0.87 16.18 9.84
C LEU A 140 1.48 16.26 8.44
N LYS A 141 2.80 16.07 8.34
CA LYS A 141 3.49 16.04 7.05
C LYS A 141 3.51 14.61 6.50
N LEU A 142 2.95 14.46 5.31
CA LEU A 142 2.92 13.24 4.52
C LEU A 142 3.85 13.36 3.30
N TYR A 143 4.43 12.24 2.91
CA TYR A 143 5.17 12.08 1.66
C TYR A 143 4.26 11.39 0.66
N VAL A 144 4.00 12.05 -0.46
CA VAL A 144 3.03 11.60 -1.46
C VAL A 144 3.72 11.45 -2.81
N TYR A 145 3.65 10.25 -3.38
CA TYR A 145 4.00 9.98 -4.77
C TYR A 145 2.77 10.22 -5.65
N ASN A 146 2.97 10.84 -6.81
CA ASN A 146 1.91 11.06 -7.78
C ASN A 146 2.26 10.37 -9.11
N THR A 147 1.33 9.56 -9.62
CA THR A 147 1.53 8.79 -10.86
C THR A 147 1.51 9.66 -12.12
N ASP A 148 0.80 10.79 -12.11
CA ASP A 148 0.75 11.69 -13.28
C ASP A 148 2.08 12.41 -13.51
N THR A 149 2.78 12.74 -12.41
CA THR A 149 4.05 13.50 -12.45
C THR A 149 5.28 12.62 -12.26
N ASP A 150 5.10 11.33 -11.94
CA ASP A 150 6.16 10.38 -11.57
C ASP A 150 7.13 10.98 -10.53
N ASN A 151 6.57 11.63 -9.50
CA ASN A 151 7.38 12.36 -8.53
C ASN A 151 6.76 12.38 -7.13
N CYS A 152 7.63 12.61 -6.13
CA CYS A 152 7.23 12.75 -4.75
C CYS A 152 7.12 14.22 -4.36
N ARG A 153 6.13 14.54 -3.52
CA ARG A 153 5.97 15.84 -2.89
C ARG A 153 5.61 15.72 -1.41
N GLU A 154 5.92 16.76 -0.66
CA GLU A 154 5.48 16.91 0.72
C GLU A 154 4.08 17.52 0.75
N VAL A 155 3.19 16.93 1.53
CA VAL A 155 1.83 17.43 1.76
C VAL A 155 1.63 17.58 3.25
N VAL A 156 1.19 18.76 3.69
CA VAL A 156 0.85 18.99 5.09
C VAL A 156 -0.67 18.94 5.20
N ILE A 157 -1.18 17.95 5.92
CA ILE A 157 -2.59 17.73 6.16
C ILE A 157 -2.90 17.95 7.64
N THR A 158 -4.07 18.51 7.95
CA THR A 158 -4.51 18.67 9.35
C THR A 158 -5.75 17.80 9.55
N PRO A 159 -5.61 16.59 10.10
CA PRO A 159 -6.75 15.73 10.41
C PRO A 159 -7.77 16.46 11.29
N ASN A 160 -9.05 16.30 10.98
CA ASN A 160 -10.13 16.88 11.73
C ASN A 160 -11.38 16.02 11.55
N SER A 161 -11.80 15.29 12.56
CA SER A 161 -13.02 14.48 12.63
C SER A 161 -14.32 15.31 12.64
N ALA A 162 -14.25 16.57 13.06
CA ALA A 162 -15.40 17.49 13.15
C ALA A 162 -15.54 18.39 11.90
N TRP A 163 -14.91 18.03 10.78
CA TRP A 163 -14.94 18.81 9.53
C TRP A 163 -16.30 18.79 8.81
N GLY A 164 -17.20 17.87 9.18
CA GLY A 164 -18.56 17.80 8.66
C GLY A 164 -18.84 16.66 7.69
N GLY A 165 -17.88 15.76 7.46
CA GLY A 165 -18.06 14.54 6.67
C GLY A 165 -17.53 13.29 7.38
N GLU A 166 -17.26 12.23 6.61
CA GLU A 166 -16.79 10.95 7.15
C GLU A 166 -15.27 10.94 7.41
N GLY A 167 -14.87 10.35 8.54
CA GLY A 167 -13.48 10.21 8.95
C GLY A 167 -12.80 11.55 9.31
N SER A 168 -11.48 11.50 9.56
CA SER A 168 -10.69 12.70 9.89
C SER A 168 -10.01 13.36 8.68
N LEU A 169 -9.95 12.68 7.53
CA LEU A 169 -9.32 13.22 6.31
C LEU A 169 -10.34 13.60 5.23
N GLY A 170 -11.49 12.93 5.19
CA GLY A 170 -12.46 13.05 4.10
C GLY A 170 -11.93 12.56 2.75
N CYS A 171 -11.21 11.44 2.76
CA CYS A 171 -10.83 10.69 1.57
C CYS A 171 -10.86 9.19 1.83
N GLY A 172 -11.12 8.41 0.79
CA GLY A 172 -10.97 6.96 0.80
C GLY A 172 -9.49 6.58 0.70
N ILE A 173 -9.10 5.55 1.44
CA ILE A 173 -7.72 5.04 1.44
C ILE A 173 -7.74 3.55 1.07
N GLY A 174 -7.09 3.22 -0.03
CA GLY A 174 -6.84 1.84 -0.46
C GLY A 174 -5.48 1.34 0.02
N TYR A 175 -5.42 0.10 0.51
CA TYR A 175 -4.17 -0.57 0.89
C TYR A 175 -4.11 -1.98 0.31
N GLY A 176 -2.90 -2.47 0.05
CA GLY A 176 -2.65 -3.83 -0.45
C GLY A 176 -2.39 -3.90 -1.95
N TYR A 177 -2.43 -5.12 -2.51
CA TYR A 177 -1.92 -5.42 -3.85
C TYR A 177 -2.53 -4.57 -4.98
N LEU A 178 -3.83 -4.26 -4.92
CA LEU A 178 -4.54 -3.47 -5.94
C LEU A 178 -4.29 -1.96 -5.82
N HIS A 179 -3.60 -1.54 -4.76
CA HIS A 179 -3.39 -0.15 -4.39
C HIS A 179 -1.90 0.20 -4.30
N ARG A 180 -1.03 -0.65 -4.88
CA ARG A 180 0.40 -0.36 -5.02
C ARG A 180 0.65 0.59 -6.18
N ILE A 181 1.77 1.31 -6.11
CA ILE A 181 2.20 2.19 -7.20
C ILE A 181 2.50 1.32 -8.44
N PRO A 182 1.95 1.67 -9.62
CA PRO A 182 2.21 0.93 -10.85
C PRO A 182 3.71 0.88 -11.17
N THR A 183 4.28 -0.32 -11.25
CA THR A 183 5.72 -0.50 -11.49
C THR A 183 6.09 -0.60 -12.98
N ARG A 184 5.10 -0.77 -13.87
CA ARG A 184 5.27 -0.83 -15.33
C ARG A 184 4.00 -0.30 -16.01
N PRO A 185 4.09 0.41 -17.15
CA PRO A 185 2.96 0.43 -18.07
C PRO A 185 2.65 -1.03 -18.38
N PHE A 186 1.41 -1.43 -18.14
CA PHE A 186 0.97 -2.78 -18.43
C PHE A 186 1.26 -3.04 -19.92
N GLU A 187 2.15 -3.98 -20.23
CA GLU A 187 2.25 -4.53 -21.58
C GLU A 187 0.97 -5.32 -21.81
N GLU A 188 -0.11 -4.61 -22.15
CA GLU A 188 -1.40 -5.15 -22.56
C GLU A 188 -1.16 -6.10 -23.74
N GLY A 189 -1.05 -7.41 -23.45
CA GLY A 189 -0.85 -8.41 -24.49
C GLY A 189 -0.01 -9.63 -24.13
N LYS A 190 0.77 -9.64 -23.04
CA LYS A 190 1.38 -10.89 -22.56
C LYS A 190 0.34 -11.70 -21.80
N LYS A 191 -0.38 -12.56 -22.53
CA LYS A 191 -1.16 -13.68 -21.96
C LYS A 191 -0.32 -14.31 -20.85
N ILE A 192 -0.80 -14.20 -19.61
CA ILE A 192 -0.32 -14.99 -18.48
C ILE A 192 -0.43 -16.46 -18.92
N SER A 193 0.71 -17.00 -19.33
CA SER A 193 0.82 -18.41 -19.69
C SER A 193 1.10 -19.13 -18.39
N LEU A 194 0.09 -19.78 -17.84
CA LEU A 194 0.27 -20.67 -16.69
C LEU A 194 1.30 -21.76 -17.07
N PRO A 195 2.27 -22.09 -16.20
CA PRO A 195 3.22 -23.15 -16.47
C PRO A 195 2.49 -24.50 -16.47
N GLY A 196 2.17 -25.00 -17.67
CA GLY A 196 1.45 -26.26 -17.83
C GLY A 196 0.90 -26.57 -19.22
N GLN A 197 1.24 -25.81 -20.26
CA GLN A 197 0.79 -26.11 -21.62
C GLN A 197 1.99 -26.23 -22.57
N LEU A 198 2.30 -27.48 -22.94
CA LEU A 198 3.21 -27.82 -24.03
C LEU A 198 2.70 -27.18 -25.34
N PRO A 199 3.58 -26.61 -26.17
CA PRO A 199 3.17 -26.08 -27.47
C PRO A 199 2.87 -27.24 -28.41
N SER A 200 1.60 -27.48 -28.72
CA SER A 200 1.20 -28.35 -29.81
C SER A 200 1.60 -27.68 -31.13
N ALA A 201 2.58 -28.29 -31.79
CA ALA A 201 3.02 -27.91 -33.11
C ALA A 201 1.84 -27.98 -34.10
N SER A 202 1.77 -26.96 -34.95
CA SER A 202 0.84 -26.87 -36.07
C SER A 202 1.00 -28.06 -37.01
N LEU A 203 -0.07 -28.83 -37.21
CA LEU A 203 -0.23 -29.73 -38.33
C LEU A 203 -1.45 -29.31 -39.16
N SER A 204 -1.20 -29.16 -40.44
CA SER A 204 -2.08 -28.74 -41.54
C SER A 204 -3.29 -29.67 -41.77
N PRO A 205 -4.29 -29.24 -42.57
CA PRO A 205 -5.67 -29.74 -42.48
C PRO A 205 -5.91 -30.97 -43.37
N LEU A 206 -6.57 -31.99 -42.83
CA LEU A 206 -7.15 -33.08 -43.61
C LEU A 206 -8.60 -33.36 -43.19
N LYS A 207 -9.38 -33.58 -44.25
CA LYS A 207 -10.83 -33.69 -44.44
C LYS A 207 -11.60 -34.76 -43.63
N ASP A 208 -12.86 -34.38 -43.37
CA ASP A 208 -14.12 -35.15 -43.37
C ASP A 208 -14.36 -36.24 -42.30
N GLY A 209 -15.46 -36.06 -41.55
CA GLY A 209 -16.19 -37.16 -40.88
C GLY A 209 -16.80 -36.80 -39.51
N PHE A 210 -18.07 -36.36 -39.51
CA PHE A 210 -19.09 -36.33 -38.42
C PHE A 210 -18.69 -36.91 -37.03
N THR A 211 -19.01 -36.30 -35.88
CA THR A 211 -20.37 -36.04 -35.35
C THR A 211 -20.28 -35.22 -34.04
N GLU A 212 -21.25 -34.33 -33.83
CA GLU A 212 -21.55 -33.61 -32.59
C GLU A 212 -21.92 -34.57 -31.44
N VAL A 213 -21.44 -34.33 -30.21
CA VAL A 213 -22.00 -34.99 -29.02
C VAL A 213 -22.15 -34.00 -27.87
N GLN A 214 -23.43 -33.81 -27.50
CA GLN A 214 -23.94 -32.98 -26.41
C GLN A 214 -23.53 -33.48 -25.02
N LEU A 215 -23.34 -32.52 -24.10
CA LEU A 215 -23.27 -32.77 -22.66
C LEU A 215 -24.60 -33.35 -22.16
N SER A 216 -24.54 -34.43 -21.40
CA SER A 216 -25.65 -34.85 -20.53
C SER A 216 -25.15 -35.49 -19.24
N SER A 217 -25.86 -35.11 -18.18
CA SER A 217 -25.63 -35.29 -16.76
C SER A 217 -25.46 -36.75 -16.33
N VAL A 218 -24.56 -36.97 -15.36
CA VAL A 218 -24.38 -38.25 -14.66
C VAL A 218 -25.56 -38.54 -13.72
N ASN A 219 -26.11 -39.75 -13.81
CA ASN A 219 -26.85 -40.41 -12.73
C ASN A 219 -26.28 -41.84 -12.59
N PRO A 220 -26.22 -42.44 -11.38
CA PRO A 220 -25.31 -43.54 -11.10
C PRO A 220 -25.97 -44.91 -11.24
N SER A 221 -25.21 -45.94 -11.62
CA SER A 221 -25.49 -47.35 -11.31
C SER A 221 -24.26 -48.25 -11.47
N SER A 222 -23.93 -48.90 -10.35
CA SER A 222 -23.26 -50.21 -10.12
C SER A 222 -22.61 -50.97 -11.29
N THR A 223 -21.38 -51.46 -11.07
CA THR A 223 -21.05 -52.91 -11.12
C THR A 223 -19.58 -53.19 -10.70
N LEU A 224 -19.42 -54.31 -9.99
CA LEU A 224 -18.21 -54.84 -9.32
C LEU A 224 -17.10 -55.31 -10.28
N PRO A 225 -15.86 -55.52 -9.76
CA PRO A 225 -15.01 -56.61 -10.25
C PRO A 225 -14.55 -57.58 -9.15
N PRO A 226 -14.05 -58.78 -9.54
CA PRO A 226 -13.92 -59.95 -8.65
C PRO A 226 -12.51 -60.18 -8.10
N GLY A 227 -12.48 -60.66 -6.85
CA GLY A 227 -11.76 -61.85 -6.37
C GLY A 227 -10.26 -62.03 -6.63
N SER A 228 -9.47 -61.91 -5.56
CA SER A 228 -8.36 -62.83 -5.25
C SER A 228 -8.13 -62.88 -3.73
N ALA A 229 -7.95 -64.10 -3.21
CA ALA A 229 -8.08 -64.50 -1.82
C ALA A 229 -6.81 -64.31 -0.97
N GLY A 230 -7.00 -64.21 0.35
CA GLY A 230 -6.12 -64.89 1.31
C GLY A 230 -5.63 -64.10 2.53
N LEU A 231 -6.16 -64.52 3.69
CA LEU A 231 -5.55 -64.55 5.03
C LEU A 231 -6.00 -63.53 6.09
N GLU A 232 -6.33 -64.12 7.24
CA GLU A 232 -7.07 -63.66 8.40
C GLU A 232 -6.20 -62.97 9.48
N GLN A 233 -6.92 -62.32 10.41
CA GLN A 233 -6.62 -62.08 11.83
C GLN A 233 -5.60 -60.98 12.19
N SER A 234 -6.09 -59.90 12.83
CA SER A 234 -6.21 -59.78 14.31
C SER A 234 -6.00 -58.33 14.82
N LEU A 235 -6.93 -57.90 15.68
CA LEU A 235 -6.78 -56.97 16.82
C LEU A 235 -6.59 -55.45 16.58
N SER A 236 -7.74 -54.76 16.66
CA SER A 236 -8.08 -53.76 17.69
C SER A 236 -6.98 -52.88 18.28
N GLY A 237 -7.11 -51.57 18.04
CA GLY A 237 -6.49 -50.51 18.84
C GLY A 237 -6.97 -49.10 18.43
N LEU A 238 -8.06 -48.63 19.07
CA LEU A 238 -8.24 -47.29 19.70
C LEU A 238 -7.50 -46.10 19.04
N SER A 239 -8.06 -44.94 18.63
CA SER A 239 -9.20 -44.14 19.11
C SER A 239 -9.36 -42.86 18.24
N ILE A 240 -10.60 -42.36 18.08
CA ILE A 240 -11.15 -40.97 18.23
C ILE A 240 -10.24 -39.78 17.81
N SER A 241 -10.66 -38.67 17.16
CA SER A 241 -11.89 -38.16 16.54
C SER A 241 -11.54 -36.77 15.93
N SER A 242 -12.21 -36.36 14.85
CA SER A 242 -12.79 -35.01 14.71
C SER A 242 -13.59 -34.87 13.40
N PRO A 243 -14.90 -34.52 13.47
CA PRO A 243 -15.70 -34.28 12.28
C PRO A 243 -15.62 -32.83 11.77
N SER A 244 -15.52 -32.69 10.45
CA SER A 244 -15.90 -31.49 9.71
C SER A 244 -17.37 -31.16 9.92
N THR A 245 -17.72 -29.88 10.04
CA THR A 245 -19.10 -29.44 9.82
C THR A 245 -19.14 -28.29 8.81
N THR A 246 -19.80 -28.62 7.72
CA THR A 246 -20.26 -27.82 6.58
C THR A 246 -21.12 -26.63 6.98
N VAL A 247 -20.86 -25.49 6.33
CA VAL A 247 -21.73 -24.32 6.24
C VAL A 247 -23.02 -24.64 5.49
N SER A 248 -24.16 -24.18 6.01
CA SER A 248 -25.45 -24.14 5.30
C SER A 248 -25.94 -22.71 5.23
N ASN A 249 -26.13 -22.22 4.00
CA ASN A 249 -26.77 -20.96 3.68
C ASN A 249 -28.29 -21.09 3.85
N VAL A 250 -28.93 -20.19 4.60
CA VAL A 250 -30.37 -19.91 4.49
C VAL A 250 -30.60 -18.41 4.57
N LEU A 251 -31.18 -17.87 3.50
CA LEU A 251 -31.67 -16.50 3.33
C LEU A 251 -33.08 -16.41 3.94
N SER A 252 -33.32 -15.48 4.88
CA SER A 252 -34.66 -15.10 5.33
C SER A 252 -34.73 -13.62 5.70
N THR A 253 -35.69 -12.95 5.09
CA THR A 253 -36.11 -11.56 5.25
C THR A 253 -36.76 -11.31 6.62
N GLY A 254 -36.36 -10.25 7.34
CA GLY A 254 -37.02 -9.79 8.58
C GLY A 254 -36.51 -8.44 9.09
N VAL A 255 -37.45 -7.57 9.49
CA VAL A 255 -37.34 -6.16 9.92
C VAL A 255 -36.48 -5.98 11.20
N PRO A 256 -35.73 -4.87 11.39
CA PRO A 256 -34.92 -4.68 12.59
C PRO A 256 -35.78 -4.30 13.80
N THR A 257 -35.80 -5.16 14.82
CA THR A 257 -36.31 -4.84 16.16
C THR A 257 -35.13 -4.57 17.11
N VAL A 258 -35.15 -3.40 17.74
CA VAL A 258 -34.14 -2.89 18.69
C VAL A 258 -34.21 -3.66 20.02
N PRO A 259 -33.07 -4.03 20.65
CA PRO A 259 -33.07 -4.54 22.03
C PRO A 259 -33.20 -3.40 23.05
N LEU A 260 -34.26 -3.46 23.86
CA LEU A 260 -34.57 -2.58 24.98
C LEU A 260 -33.80 -3.04 26.24
N LEU A 261 -32.94 -2.19 26.81
CA LEU A 261 -32.40 -2.38 28.18
C LEU A 261 -33.26 -1.61 29.21
N PRO A 262 -33.48 -2.16 30.42
CA PRO A 262 -34.29 -1.52 31.47
C PRO A 262 -33.54 -0.41 32.23
N PRO A 263 -34.25 0.60 32.79
CA PRO A 263 -33.65 1.75 33.45
C PRO A 263 -33.40 1.50 34.94
N GLN A 264 -32.23 1.92 35.44
CA GLN A 264 -32.03 2.15 36.88
C GLN A 264 -31.93 3.65 37.18
N VAL A 265 -32.75 4.04 38.15
CA VAL A 265 -32.99 5.37 38.69
C VAL A 265 -31.92 5.70 39.73
N SER A 266 -31.39 6.92 39.70
CA SER A 266 -30.90 7.65 40.88
C SER A 266 -30.93 9.16 40.60
N GLN A 267 -31.92 9.85 41.18
CA GLN A 267 -32.00 11.31 41.30
C GLN A 267 -31.18 11.73 42.52
N SER A 268 -30.38 12.81 42.48
CA SER A 268 -30.73 14.18 42.93
C SER A 268 -29.40 14.87 43.33
N LEU A 269 -29.16 16.18 43.34
CA LEU A 269 -29.84 17.44 42.98
C LEU A 269 -28.77 18.55 43.12
N THR A 270 -28.86 19.62 42.30
CA THR A 270 -28.48 21.04 42.57
C THR A 270 -26.99 21.37 42.84
N SER A 271 -26.39 22.46 42.36
CA SER A 271 -26.84 23.86 42.32
C SER A 271 -25.88 24.69 41.46
N VAL A 272 -26.42 25.67 40.71
CA VAL A 272 -25.69 26.79 40.09
C VAL A 272 -26.14 28.06 40.81
N PRO A 273 -25.28 29.07 41.00
CA PRO A 273 -25.71 30.45 40.68
C PRO A 273 -24.54 31.30 40.10
N PRO A 274 -24.64 32.64 39.92
CA PRO A 274 -24.83 33.26 38.60
C PRO A 274 -23.74 34.30 38.24
N VAL A 275 -23.88 34.87 37.04
CA VAL A 275 -23.09 35.94 36.42
C VAL A 275 -23.30 37.31 37.08
N ASN A 276 -22.26 38.16 37.15
CA ASN A 276 -22.39 39.60 36.89
C ASN A 276 -21.07 40.29 36.46
N PRO A 277 -21.12 41.44 35.75
CA PRO A 277 -20.00 42.07 35.04
C PRO A 277 -19.43 43.32 35.76
N ALA A 278 -18.16 43.68 35.52
CA ALA A 278 -17.70 45.07 35.60
C ALA A 278 -16.29 45.29 34.98
N THR A 279 -16.24 46.33 34.16
CA THR A 279 -15.14 47.02 33.48
C THR A 279 -14.20 47.74 34.48
N THR A 280 -12.88 47.78 34.23
CA THR A 280 -12.03 49.00 34.08
C THR A 280 -10.52 48.68 33.99
N LEU A 281 -9.84 49.42 33.10
CA LEU A 281 -8.41 49.43 32.75
C LEU A 281 -7.61 50.40 33.69
N PRO A 282 -6.34 50.78 33.41
CA PRO A 282 -5.09 50.29 33.99
C PRO A 282 -4.41 51.27 34.97
N GLY A 283 -3.31 50.81 35.59
CA GLY A 283 -2.32 51.63 36.31
C GLY A 283 -1.03 50.84 36.46
#